data_AF-A0A345M3N3-F1
#
_entry.id   AF-A0A345M3N3-F1
#
_cell.length_a   1.000
_cell.length_b   1.000
_cell.length_c   1.000
_cell.angle_alpha   90.00
_cell.angle_beta   90.00
_cell.angle_gamma   90.00
#
_symmetry.space_group_name_H-M   'P 1'
#
loop_
_entity.id
_entity.type
_entity.pdbx_description
1 polymer ?
#
loop_
_entity_poly.entity_id
_entity_poly.type
_entity_poly.pdbx_seq_one_letter_code
_entity_poly.pdbx_strand_id
1 'polypeptide(L)'
;TLLGCRKITKRDTFIEKDVFMNILMWWEDFDGKIPSPTILKPRPLWTGKQVFNLIIPRQINLIRYSAWHSESETGFITPGDTCVRIEKGEVLSGTLCKKTLGTSSGSLIHVIWEEVGPDAARKFLGHTQWLVNYWLLQQGFSIGIGDTIADAATMETINETISKAKAEVNQLIQLAHQKALEAEPGRTMMESFENRVNQVLNKARDDA
;
A
#
# COMPACT_ATOMS: atom_id res chain seq x y z
N THR A 1 4.91 -8.34 8.85
CA THR A 1 5.64 -7.05 9.00
C THR A 1 5.18 -5.97 8.04
N LEU A 2 5.33 -6.07 6.71
CA LEU A 2 5.03 -4.94 5.79
C LEU A 2 3.61 -4.35 5.92
N LEU A 3 2.59 -5.20 6.09
CA LEU A 3 1.22 -4.77 6.38
C LEU A 3 1.14 -3.92 7.65
N GLY A 4 1.80 -4.38 8.72
CA GLY A 4 1.90 -3.67 9.98
C GLY A 4 2.63 -2.33 9.82
N CYS A 5 3.71 -2.26 9.02
CA CYS A 5 4.39 -1.01 8.71
C CYS A 5 3.43 0.01 8.07
N ARG A 6 2.57 -0.43 7.15
CA ARG A 6 1.56 0.44 6.54
C ARG A 6 0.55 0.91 7.57
N LYS A 7 0.01 0.01 8.40
CA LYS A 7 -1.03 0.37 9.39
C LYS A 7 -0.47 1.27 10.50
N ILE A 8 0.72 0.98 11.02
CA ILE A 8 1.33 1.75 12.10
C ILE A 8 1.71 3.16 11.64
N THR A 9 2.13 3.34 10.38
CA THR A 9 2.54 4.64 9.85
C THR A 9 1.40 5.49 9.28
N LYS A 10 0.14 5.06 9.37
CA LYS A 10 -1.01 5.94 9.08
C LYS A 10 -1.05 7.12 10.06
N ARG A 11 -1.62 8.25 9.64
CA ARG A 11 -1.76 9.44 10.50
C ARG A 11 -2.64 9.21 11.72
N ASP A 12 -3.68 8.42 11.54
CA ASP A 12 -4.70 8.18 12.56
C ASP A 12 -4.25 7.17 13.63
N THR A 13 -3.05 6.61 13.46
CA THR A 13 -2.50 5.61 14.37
C THR A 13 -1.71 6.27 15.48
N PHE A 14 -2.30 6.26 16.68
CA PHE A 14 -1.68 6.69 17.92
C PHE A 14 -1.32 5.50 18.81
N ILE A 15 -0.22 5.63 19.54
CA ILE A 15 0.30 4.64 20.46
C ILE A 15 0.31 5.27 21.85
N GLU A 16 -0.33 4.58 22.80
CA GLU A 16 -0.37 4.98 24.21
C GLU A 16 0.97 4.71 24.90
N LYS A 17 1.19 5.38 26.03
CA LYS A 17 2.47 5.37 26.74
C LYS A 17 2.94 3.95 27.08
N ASP A 18 2.05 3.13 27.60
CA ASP A 18 2.30 1.74 27.98
C ASP A 18 2.78 0.88 26.80
N VAL A 19 2.06 0.91 25.68
CA VAL A 19 2.41 0.18 24.45
C VAL A 19 3.72 0.72 23.88
N PHE A 20 3.91 2.04 23.89
CA PHE A 20 5.14 2.68 23.40
C PHE A 20 6.36 2.26 24.23
N MET A 21 6.27 2.29 25.56
CA MET A 21 7.36 1.83 26.43
C MET A 21 7.67 0.35 26.21
N ASN A 22 6.65 -0.49 26.06
CA ASN A 22 6.85 -1.90 25.78
C ASN A 22 7.59 -2.11 24.45
N ILE A 23 7.25 -1.34 23.41
CA ILE A 23 7.97 -1.38 22.13
C ILE A 23 9.44 -0.99 22.32
N LEU A 24 9.73 0.04 23.12
CA LEU A 24 11.11 0.47 23.40
C LEU A 24 11.93 -0.59 24.15
N MET A 25 11.30 -1.40 25.02
CA MET A 25 12.02 -2.46 25.74
C MET A 25 12.61 -3.52 24.81
N TRP A 26 12.04 -3.71 23.62
CA TRP A 26 12.55 -4.67 22.63
C TRP A 26 13.70 -4.10 21.77
N TRP A 27 14.03 -2.82 21.92
CA TRP A 27 15.08 -2.18 21.14
C TRP A 27 16.43 -2.27 21.88
N GLU A 28 17.31 -3.14 21.38
CA GLU A 28 18.62 -3.42 21.99
C GLU A 28 19.56 -2.20 22.05
N ASP A 29 19.49 -1.31 21.04
CA ASP A 29 20.36 -0.13 20.93
C ASP A 29 19.70 1.13 21.53
N PHE A 30 18.70 0.99 22.41
CA PHE A 30 18.01 2.15 22.98
C PHE A 30 18.93 2.98 23.88
N ASP A 31 19.04 4.29 23.58
CA ASP A 31 19.90 5.24 24.28
C ASP A 31 19.31 5.73 25.63
N GLY A 32 18.19 5.16 26.06
CA GLY A 32 17.48 5.54 27.28
C GLY A 32 16.68 6.85 27.16
N LYS A 33 16.70 7.52 26.00
CA LYS A 33 16.02 8.80 25.80
C LYS A 33 14.69 8.59 25.10
N ILE A 34 13.62 8.68 25.88
CA ILE A 34 12.26 8.60 25.37
C ILE A 34 11.95 9.89 24.60
N PRO A 35 11.54 9.82 23.32
CA PRO A 35 11.15 10.99 22.55
C PRO A 35 9.88 11.62 23.14
N SER A 36 9.73 12.95 22.99
CA SER A 36 8.51 13.63 23.40
C SER A 36 7.30 13.13 22.61
N PRO A 37 6.14 12.95 23.26
CA PRO A 37 4.92 12.56 22.56
C PRO A 37 4.51 13.66 21.56
N THR A 38 3.94 13.26 20.42
CA THR A 38 3.40 14.20 19.42
C THR A 38 2.27 15.03 20.03
N ILE A 39 1.43 14.41 20.85
CA ILE A 39 0.31 15.06 21.53
C ILE A 39 0.54 14.97 23.04
N LEU A 40 0.55 16.11 23.73
CA LEU A 40 0.81 16.17 25.18
C LEU A 40 -0.48 16.17 26.02
N LYS A 41 -1.56 16.76 25.52
CA LYS A 41 -2.86 16.89 26.21
C LYS A 41 -3.98 16.41 25.29
N PRO A 42 -5.05 15.79 25.81
CA PRO A 42 -5.34 15.51 27.23
C PRO A 42 -4.53 14.33 27.81
N ARG A 43 -3.97 13.47 26.95
CA ARG A 43 -3.10 12.35 27.32
C ARG A 43 -1.88 12.30 26.39
N PRO A 44 -0.72 11.82 26.85
CA PRO A 44 0.47 11.72 26.02
C PRO A 44 0.29 10.61 24.97
N LEU A 45 0.37 10.96 23.69
CA LEU A 45 0.27 10.02 22.57
C LEU A 45 1.46 10.17 21.62
N TRP A 46 1.99 9.02 21.21
CA TRP A 46 3.03 8.92 20.19
C TRP A 46 2.41 8.47 18.87
N THR A 47 3.02 8.87 17.76
CA THR A 47 2.61 8.36 16.45
C THR A 47 3.46 7.16 16.05
N GLY A 48 2.93 6.29 15.19
CA GLY A 48 3.72 5.20 14.65
C GLY A 48 4.95 5.66 13.86
N LYS A 49 4.87 6.83 13.21
CA LYS A 49 6.00 7.46 12.51
C LYS A 49 7.14 7.79 13.48
N GLN A 50 6.84 8.34 14.65
CA GLN A 50 7.86 8.60 15.68
C GLN A 50 8.62 7.35 16.11
N VAL A 51 7.97 6.17 16.13
CA VAL A 51 8.68 4.92 16.43
C VAL A 51 9.68 4.57 15.33
N PHE A 52 9.36 4.87 14.07
CA PHE A 52 10.29 4.67 12.95
C PHE A 52 11.48 5.65 13.01
N ASN A 53 11.30 6.86 13.55
CA ASN A 53 12.40 7.83 13.70
C ASN A 53 13.52 7.30 14.61
N LEU A 54 13.20 6.37 15.51
CA LEU A 54 14.17 5.77 16.42
C LEU A 54 15.06 4.73 15.75
N ILE A 55 14.50 3.99 14.79
CA ILE A 55 15.21 2.88 14.13
C ILE A 55 15.95 3.30 12.87
N ILE A 56 15.58 4.44 12.26
CA ILE A 56 16.21 4.93 11.04
C ILE A 56 17.49 5.71 11.42
N PRO A 57 18.64 5.43 10.77
CA PRO A 57 19.87 6.19 11.03
C PRO A 57 19.72 7.68 10.71
N ARG A 58 20.31 8.53 11.54
CA ARG A 58 20.17 10.00 11.46
C ARG A 58 20.74 10.64 10.20
N GLN A 59 21.57 9.94 9.43
CA GLN A 59 22.18 10.47 8.21
C GLN A 59 21.22 10.39 7.01
N ILE A 60 20.18 9.57 7.10
CA ILE A 60 19.32 9.23 5.96
C ILE A 60 18.38 10.36 5.60
N ASN A 61 18.36 10.71 4.32
CA ASN A 61 17.35 11.56 3.72
C ASN A 61 16.70 10.82 2.54
N LEU A 62 15.38 10.79 2.48
CA LEU A 62 14.64 10.10 1.43
C LEU A 62 13.33 10.81 1.12
N ILE A 63 13.05 11.03 -0.16
CA ILE A 63 11.73 11.46 -0.64
C ILE A 63 11.21 10.42 -1.61
N ARG A 64 10.03 9.89 -1.35
CA ARG A 64 9.39 8.90 -2.23
C ARG A 64 7.88 8.99 -2.18
N TYR A 65 7.21 8.61 -3.26
CA TYR A 65 5.76 8.50 -3.31
C TYR A 65 5.27 7.07 -3.06
N SER A 66 4.18 6.96 -2.32
CA SER A 66 3.46 5.72 -2.07
C SER A 66 2.79 5.17 -3.33
N ALA A 67 2.33 3.92 -3.29
CA ALA A 67 1.77 3.26 -4.47
C ALA A 67 0.49 3.91 -5.00
N TRP A 68 -0.29 4.56 -4.14
CA TRP A 68 -1.57 5.22 -4.44
C TRP A 68 -1.46 6.75 -4.44
N HIS A 69 -0.26 7.29 -4.71
CA HIS A 69 -0.09 8.73 -4.88
C HIS A 69 -0.79 9.20 -6.15
N SER A 70 -1.65 10.22 -6.04
CA SER A 70 -2.29 10.85 -7.19
C SER A 70 -1.38 11.92 -7.75
N GLU A 71 -1.25 12.00 -9.08
CA GLU A 71 -0.46 13.05 -9.75
C GLU A 71 -0.99 14.46 -9.52
N SER A 72 -2.26 14.58 -9.11
CA SER A 72 -2.87 15.86 -8.72
C SER A 72 -2.42 16.37 -7.35
N GLU A 73 -1.91 15.50 -6.48
CA GLU A 73 -1.40 15.88 -5.16
C GLU A 73 0.03 16.43 -5.29
N THR A 74 0.17 17.74 -5.38
CA THR A 74 1.47 18.40 -5.44
C THR A 74 1.91 18.93 -4.07
N GLY A 75 3.20 18.81 -3.77
CA GLY A 75 3.82 19.33 -2.55
C GLY A 75 4.33 18.26 -1.57
N PHE A 76 4.88 18.73 -0.44
CA PHE A 76 5.51 17.86 0.57
C PHE A 76 4.52 17.28 1.59
N ILE A 77 3.35 17.90 1.74
CA ILE A 77 2.29 17.48 2.64
C ILE A 77 1.06 17.21 1.77
N THR A 78 0.84 15.95 1.43
CA THR A 78 -0.31 15.56 0.58
C THR A 78 -1.52 15.19 1.44
N PRO A 79 -2.76 15.46 1.02
CA PRO A 79 -3.95 15.05 1.78
C PRO A 79 -3.98 13.55 2.11
N GLY A 80 -3.63 12.69 1.16
CA GLY A 80 -3.63 11.23 1.33
C GLY A 80 -2.43 10.61 2.07
N ASP A 81 -1.52 11.40 2.63
CA ASP A 81 -0.28 10.91 3.27
C ASP A 81 0.55 10.00 2.37
N THR A 82 0.67 10.42 1.12
CA THR A 82 1.25 9.64 0.02
C THR A 82 2.71 9.99 -0.24
N CYS A 83 3.14 11.21 0.09
CA CYS A 83 4.55 11.63 0.00
C CYS A 83 5.30 11.23 1.28
N VAL A 84 6.18 10.22 1.15
CA VAL A 84 7.08 9.76 2.21
C VAL A 84 8.33 10.62 2.22
N ARG A 85 8.47 11.45 3.25
CA ARG A 85 9.63 12.32 3.45
C ARG A 85 10.33 11.95 4.74
N ILE A 86 11.59 11.56 4.61
CA ILE A 86 12.49 11.24 5.70
C ILE A 86 13.64 12.25 5.65
N GLU A 87 13.86 12.98 6.73
CA GLU A 87 14.96 13.92 6.84
C GLU A 87 15.72 13.69 8.14
N LYS A 88 17.04 13.57 8.05
CA LYS A 88 17.92 13.29 9.18
C LYS A 88 17.46 12.09 10.03
N GLY A 89 16.97 11.05 9.37
CA GLY A 89 16.42 9.85 10.00
C GLY A 89 15.01 10.01 10.60
N GLU A 90 14.35 11.16 10.44
CA GLU A 90 13.00 11.40 10.94
C GLU A 90 11.97 11.36 9.82
N VAL A 91 10.95 10.52 9.96
CA VAL A 91 9.79 10.43 9.07
C VAL A 91 8.84 11.59 9.36
N LEU A 92 8.87 12.60 8.48
CA LEU A 92 8.07 13.81 8.61
C LEU A 92 6.64 13.60 8.07
N SER A 93 6.51 12.93 6.93
CA SER A 93 5.23 12.70 6.27
C SER A 93 5.24 11.36 5.52
N GLY A 94 4.03 10.85 5.24
CA GLY A 94 3.82 9.72 4.36
C GLY A 94 3.67 8.37 5.06
N THR A 95 2.89 7.50 4.44
CA THR A 95 2.69 6.11 4.90
C THR A 95 3.72 5.18 4.25
N LEU A 96 4.42 4.38 5.05
CA LEU A 96 5.41 3.43 4.55
C LEU A 96 4.72 2.27 3.80
N CYS A 97 5.17 2.00 2.58
CA CYS A 97 4.61 0.96 1.72
C CYS A 97 5.70 0.08 1.08
N LYS A 98 5.29 -0.87 0.23
CA LYS A 98 6.23 -1.72 -0.53
C LYS A 98 7.24 -0.92 -1.34
N LYS A 99 6.84 0.23 -1.91
CA LYS A 99 7.78 1.09 -2.64
C LYS A 99 8.88 1.62 -1.70
N THR A 100 8.55 1.99 -0.46
CA THR A 100 9.54 2.53 0.48
C THR A 100 10.39 1.46 1.17
N LEU A 101 9.77 0.38 1.65
CA LEU A 101 10.42 -0.66 2.47
C LEU A 101 10.71 -1.96 1.71
N GLY A 102 10.42 -2.02 0.42
CA GLY A 102 10.62 -3.20 -0.41
C GLY A 102 11.98 -3.23 -1.11
N THR A 103 12.07 -4.13 -2.09
CA THR A 103 13.27 -4.43 -2.87
C THR A 103 13.49 -3.51 -4.07
N SER A 104 12.66 -2.49 -4.26
CA SER A 104 12.81 -1.54 -5.36
C SER A 104 14.06 -0.70 -5.21
N SER A 105 14.67 -0.30 -6.33
CA SER A 105 15.75 0.70 -6.34
C SER A 105 15.33 1.98 -5.61
N GLY A 106 16.29 2.57 -4.89
CA GLY A 106 16.07 3.75 -4.05
C GLY A 106 15.09 3.51 -2.88
N SER A 107 14.87 2.26 -2.46
CA SER A 107 14.14 1.99 -1.22
C SER A 107 14.94 2.45 -0.01
N LEU A 108 14.27 2.61 1.12
CA LEU A 108 14.91 3.01 2.37
C LEU A 108 16.05 2.05 2.75
N ILE A 109 15.85 0.74 2.56
CA ILE A 109 16.87 -0.28 2.82
C ILE A 109 18.07 -0.09 1.89
N HIS A 110 17.82 0.19 0.61
CA HIS A 110 18.88 0.44 -0.37
C HIS A 110 19.71 1.68 0.01
N VAL A 111 19.07 2.78 0.40
CA VAL A 111 19.76 4.00 0.82
C VAL A 111 20.55 3.78 2.12
N ILE A 112 19.98 3.08 3.11
CA ILE A 112 20.69 2.75 4.35
C ILE A 112 21.93 1.90 4.07
N TRP A 113 21.80 0.91 3.19
CA TRP A 113 22.92 0.05 2.80
C TRP A 113 24.06 0.86 2.17
N GLU A 114 23.73 1.80 1.28
CA GLU A 114 24.72 2.58 0.54
C GLU A 114 25.36 3.69 1.39
N GLU A 115 24.57 4.41 2.19
CA GLU A 115 25.06 5.58 2.95
C GLU A 115 25.69 5.22 4.29
N VAL A 116 25.18 4.18 4.98
CA VAL A 116 25.60 3.84 6.35
C VAL A 116 26.29 2.48 6.42
N GLY A 117 25.95 1.58 5.50
CA GLY A 117 26.59 0.29 5.36
C GLY A 117 25.72 -0.90 5.77
N PRO A 118 26.27 -2.12 5.61
CA PRO A 118 25.53 -3.37 5.72
C PRO A 118 25.03 -3.66 7.15
N ASP A 119 25.82 -3.30 8.16
CA ASP A 119 25.45 -3.54 9.56
C ASP A 119 24.23 -2.71 10.00
N ALA A 120 24.17 -1.45 9.56
CA ALA A 120 23.03 -0.59 9.83
C ALA A 120 21.76 -1.08 9.13
N ALA A 121 21.89 -1.53 7.87
CA ALA A 121 20.77 -2.13 7.14
C ALA A 121 20.26 -3.42 7.82
N ARG A 122 21.18 -4.28 8.29
CA ARG A 122 20.84 -5.49 9.05
C ARG A 122 20.08 -5.17 10.33
N LYS A 123 20.58 -4.20 11.12
CA LYS A 123 19.91 -3.72 12.35
C LYS A 123 18.54 -3.14 12.06
N PHE A 124 18.43 -2.28 11.05
CA PHE A 124 17.17 -1.68 10.62
C PHE A 124 16.11 -2.73 10.26
N LEU A 125 16.48 -3.76 9.51
CA LEU A 125 15.58 -4.87 9.16
C LEU A 125 15.10 -5.63 10.41
N GLY A 126 16.02 -5.96 11.31
CA GLY A 126 15.69 -6.64 12.57
C GLY A 126 14.74 -5.81 13.44
N HIS A 127 15.10 -4.56 13.75
CA HIS A 127 14.30 -3.68 14.59
C HIS A 127 12.91 -3.39 13.99
N THR A 128 12.83 -3.19 12.67
CA THR A 128 11.53 -3.02 11.99
C THR A 128 10.63 -4.23 12.19
N GLN A 129 11.18 -5.45 12.07
CA GLN A 129 10.40 -6.68 12.25
C GLN A 129 9.87 -6.80 13.68
N TRP A 130 10.73 -6.62 14.68
CA TRP A 130 10.34 -6.73 16.09
C TRP A 130 9.28 -5.71 16.48
N LEU A 131 9.53 -4.44 16.23
CA LEU A 131 8.64 -3.32 16.54
C LEU A 131 7.24 -3.55 15.95
N VAL A 132 7.20 -3.86 14.66
CA VAL A 132 5.94 -3.98 13.94
C VAL A 132 5.20 -5.26 14.32
N ASN A 133 5.91 -6.36 14.56
CA ASN A 133 5.28 -7.62 14.98
C ASN A 133 4.70 -7.48 16.40
N TYR A 134 5.41 -6.81 17.32
CA TYR A 134 4.91 -6.52 18.66
C TYR A 134 3.67 -5.62 18.62
N TRP A 135 3.71 -4.55 17.82
CA TRP A 135 2.56 -3.68 17.64
C TRP A 135 1.37 -4.40 17.00
N LEU A 136 1.62 -5.25 16.01
CA LEU A 136 0.58 -6.03 15.33
C LEU A 136 -0.05 -7.08 16.25
N LEU A 137 0.70 -7.64 17.20
CA LEU A 137 0.17 -8.54 18.23
C LEU A 137 -0.91 -7.86 19.08
N GLN A 138 -0.72 -6.57 19.43
CA GLN A 138 -1.68 -5.81 20.23
C GLN A 138 -2.89 -5.34 19.42
N GLN A 139 -2.68 -4.95 18.17
CA GLN A 139 -3.76 -4.44 17.30
C GLN A 139 -4.59 -5.55 16.67
N GLY A 140 -3.97 -6.66 16.35
CA GLY A 140 -4.56 -7.72 15.56
C GLY A 140 -4.73 -7.35 14.07
N PHE A 141 -4.79 -8.39 13.25
CA PHE A 141 -5.23 -8.30 11.87
C PHE A 141 -5.86 -9.62 11.46
N SER A 142 -7.04 -9.55 10.84
CA SER A 142 -7.75 -10.70 10.32
C SER A 142 -8.41 -10.33 9.00
N ILE A 143 -8.84 -11.35 8.26
CA ILE A 143 -9.69 -11.24 7.08
C ILE A 143 -10.82 -12.25 7.25
N GLY A 144 -12.04 -11.85 6.90
CA GLY A 144 -13.22 -12.70 6.99
C GLY A 144 -14.09 -12.63 5.74
N ILE A 145 -15.16 -13.41 5.73
CA ILE A 145 -16.15 -13.39 4.64
C ILE A 145 -16.77 -12.00 4.45
N GLY A 146 -16.90 -11.21 5.51
CA GLY A 146 -17.42 -9.84 5.46
C GLY A 146 -16.56 -8.90 4.60
N ASP A 147 -15.25 -9.13 4.50
CA ASP A 147 -14.37 -8.34 3.64
C ASP A 147 -14.56 -8.66 2.14
N THR A 148 -15.28 -9.73 1.82
CA THR A 148 -15.57 -10.19 0.45
C THR A 148 -16.97 -9.82 -0.04
N ILE A 149 -17.84 -9.37 0.86
CA ILE A 149 -19.22 -9.00 0.53
C ILE A 149 -19.24 -7.53 0.12
N ALA A 150 -19.48 -7.28 -1.17
CA ALA A 150 -19.74 -5.94 -1.69
C ALA A 150 -21.14 -5.45 -1.27
N ASP A 151 -21.32 -4.13 -1.22
CA ASP A 151 -22.63 -3.54 -0.93
C ASP A 151 -23.64 -3.84 -2.04
N ALA A 152 -24.93 -3.79 -1.69
CA ALA A 152 -26.01 -4.16 -2.60
C ALA A 152 -26.03 -3.29 -3.88
N ALA A 153 -25.69 -2.00 -3.76
CA ALA A 153 -25.63 -1.11 -4.90
C ALA A 153 -24.49 -1.51 -5.84
N THR A 154 -23.28 -1.75 -5.32
CA THR A 154 -22.16 -2.27 -6.11
C THR A 154 -22.47 -3.61 -6.78
N MET A 155 -23.15 -4.52 -6.09
CA MET A 155 -23.58 -5.80 -6.67
C MET A 155 -24.59 -5.62 -7.82
N GLU A 156 -25.48 -4.63 -7.72
CA GLU A 156 -26.40 -4.28 -8.81
C GLU A 156 -25.62 -3.77 -10.03
N THR A 157 -24.67 -2.85 -9.84
CA THR A 157 -23.79 -2.36 -10.92
C THR A 157 -23.01 -3.49 -11.57
N ILE A 158 -22.45 -4.42 -10.79
CA ILE A 158 -21.74 -5.60 -11.31
C ILE A 158 -22.68 -6.44 -12.19
N ASN A 159 -23.89 -6.73 -11.72
CA ASN A 159 -24.87 -7.51 -12.47
C ASN A 159 -25.31 -6.80 -13.76
N GLU A 160 -25.47 -5.49 -13.73
CA GLU A 160 -25.75 -4.69 -14.92
C GLU A 160 -24.60 -4.75 -15.94
N THR A 161 -23.36 -4.57 -15.50
CA THR A 161 -22.17 -4.64 -16.36
C THR A 161 -22.04 -6.01 -17.02
N ILE A 162 -22.23 -7.09 -16.26
CA ILE A 162 -22.23 -8.46 -16.78
C ILE A 162 -23.38 -8.68 -17.78
N SER A 163 -24.57 -8.14 -17.51
CA SER A 163 -25.73 -8.29 -18.40
C SER A 163 -25.54 -7.54 -19.72
N LYS A 164 -24.98 -6.32 -19.68
CA LYS A 164 -24.61 -5.54 -20.87
C LYS A 164 -23.57 -6.29 -21.70
N ALA A 165 -22.51 -6.81 -21.08
CA ALA A 165 -21.49 -7.59 -21.77
C ALA A 165 -22.03 -8.86 -22.43
N LYS A 166 -22.94 -9.60 -21.75
CA LYS A 166 -23.62 -10.76 -22.35
C LYS A 166 -24.49 -10.36 -23.55
N ALA A 167 -25.16 -9.21 -23.49
CA ALA A 167 -25.95 -8.71 -24.61
C ALA A 167 -25.06 -8.35 -25.82
N GLU A 168 -23.91 -7.71 -25.59
CA GLU A 168 -22.93 -7.41 -26.64
C GLU A 168 -22.37 -8.68 -27.29
N VAL A 169 -22.00 -9.69 -26.50
CA VAL A 169 -21.54 -10.99 -27.03
C VAL A 169 -22.63 -11.66 -27.86
N ASN A 170 -23.90 -11.60 -27.43
CA ASN A 170 -25.02 -12.13 -28.23
C ASN A 170 -25.18 -11.40 -29.57
N GLN A 171 -24.98 -10.08 -29.61
CA GLN A 171 -24.99 -9.32 -30.86
C GLN A 171 -23.83 -9.75 -31.77
N LEU A 172 -22.62 -9.96 -31.22
CA LEU A 172 -21.49 -10.47 -31.98
C LEU A 172 -21.75 -11.86 -32.57
N ILE A 173 -22.39 -12.76 -31.81
CA ILE A 173 -22.80 -14.09 -32.30
C ILE A 173 -23.79 -13.95 -33.46
N GLN A 174 -24.77 -13.04 -33.37
CA GLN A 174 -25.73 -12.81 -34.45
C GLN A 174 -25.05 -12.26 -35.71
N LEU A 175 -24.12 -11.31 -35.57
CA LEU A 175 -23.34 -10.77 -36.68
C LEU A 175 -22.46 -11.84 -37.35
N ALA A 176 -21.87 -12.73 -36.56
CA ALA A 176 -21.10 -13.86 -37.06
C ALA A 176 -21.99 -14.84 -37.85
N HIS A 177 -23.19 -15.17 -37.35
CA HIS A 177 -24.16 -16.01 -38.07
C HIS A 177 -24.65 -15.37 -39.37
N GLN A 178 -24.83 -14.05 -39.40
CA GLN A 178 -25.21 -13.29 -40.59
C GLN A 178 -24.05 -13.09 -41.59
N LYS A 179 -22.85 -13.59 -41.28
CA LYS A 179 -21.60 -13.38 -42.05
C LYS A 179 -21.27 -11.90 -42.29
N ALA A 180 -21.76 -11.02 -41.41
CA ALA A 180 -21.52 -9.57 -41.46
C ALA A 180 -20.28 -9.16 -40.65
N LEU A 181 -19.57 -10.11 -40.05
CA LEU A 181 -18.37 -9.87 -39.27
C LEU A 181 -17.15 -9.72 -40.20
N GLU A 182 -16.44 -8.60 -40.13
CA GLU A 182 -15.18 -8.43 -40.87
C GLU A 182 -14.01 -9.10 -40.14
N ALA A 183 -13.16 -9.82 -40.89
CA ALA A 183 -11.92 -10.39 -40.37
C ALA A 183 -10.90 -9.29 -40.04
N GLU A 184 -10.19 -9.46 -38.93
CA GLU A 184 -9.03 -8.62 -38.63
C GLU A 184 -7.86 -8.99 -39.55
N PRO A 185 -7.04 -8.01 -40.01
CA PRO A 185 -5.90 -8.30 -40.88
C PRO A 185 -4.95 -9.33 -40.25
N GLY A 186 -4.64 -10.39 -41.00
CA GLY A 186 -3.71 -11.45 -40.56
C GLY A 186 -4.32 -12.48 -39.61
N ARG A 187 -5.65 -12.50 -39.44
CA ARG A 187 -6.36 -13.50 -38.62
C ARG A 187 -7.47 -14.18 -39.42
N THR A 188 -7.81 -15.41 -39.03
CA THR A 188 -9.01 -16.07 -39.55
C THR A 188 -10.27 -15.40 -39.01
N MET A 189 -11.40 -15.63 -39.68
CA MET A 189 -12.71 -15.14 -39.24
C MET A 189 -13.06 -15.62 -37.82
N MET A 190 -12.72 -16.87 -37.49
CA MET A 190 -13.02 -17.46 -36.19
C MET A 190 -12.13 -16.90 -35.07
N GLU A 191 -10.83 -16.74 -35.34
CA GLU A 191 -9.90 -16.07 -34.41
C GLU A 191 -10.27 -14.60 -34.19
N SER A 192 -10.73 -13.90 -35.22
CA SER A 192 -11.20 -12.51 -35.12
C SER A 192 -12.45 -12.41 -34.24
N PHE A 193 -13.39 -13.38 -34.37
CA PHE A 193 -14.55 -13.47 -33.50
C PHE A 193 -14.17 -13.74 -32.04
N GLU A 194 -13.34 -14.75 -31.79
CA GLU A 194 -12.87 -15.08 -30.43
C GLU A 194 -12.14 -13.91 -29.77
N ASN A 195 -11.29 -13.20 -30.52
CA ASN A 195 -10.58 -12.03 -30.00
C ASN A 195 -11.55 -10.93 -29.59
N ARG A 196 -12.56 -10.61 -30.42
CA ARG A 196 -13.58 -9.59 -30.08
C ARG A 196 -14.40 -9.98 -28.86
N VAL A 197 -14.81 -11.25 -28.75
CA VAL A 197 -15.52 -11.76 -27.57
C VAL A 197 -14.65 -11.66 -26.33
N ASN A 198 -13.38 -12.07 -26.41
CA ASN A 198 -12.43 -11.97 -25.30
C ASN A 198 -12.19 -10.52 -24.89
N GLN A 199 -12.14 -9.57 -25.82
CA GLN A 199 -12.01 -8.15 -25.49
C GLN A 199 -13.22 -7.64 -24.69
N VAL A 200 -14.44 -7.95 -25.14
CA VAL A 200 -15.68 -7.56 -24.43
C VAL A 200 -15.74 -8.17 -23.03
N LEU A 201 -15.42 -9.46 -22.90
CA LEU A 201 -15.45 -10.16 -21.61
C LEU A 201 -14.35 -9.68 -20.66
N ASN A 202 -13.13 -9.43 -21.15
CA ASN A 202 -12.06 -8.87 -20.32
C ASN A 202 -12.39 -7.47 -19.85
N LYS A 203 -12.94 -6.61 -20.74
CA LYS A 203 -13.39 -5.27 -20.36
C LYS A 203 -14.47 -5.34 -19.29
N ALA A 204 -15.47 -6.20 -19.47
CA ALA A 204 -16.54 -6.37 -18.48
C ALA A 204 -16.03 -6.89 -17.13
N ARG A 205 -15.00 -7.74 -17.12
CA ARG A 205 -14.34 -8.22 -15.90
C ARG A 205 -13.55 -7.11 -15.21
N ASP A 206 -12.89 -6.24 -15.97
CA ASP A 206 -12.06 -5.17 -15.40
C ASP A 206 -12.92 -3.97 -14.93
N ASP A 207 -14.09 -3.76 -15.54
CA ASP A 207 -15.08 -2.74 -15.16
C ASP A 207 -16.00 -3.15 -13.99
N ALA A 208 -16.11 -4.46 -13.69
CA ALA A 208 -16.92 -5.04 -12.61
C ALA A 208 -16.10 -5.24 -11.33
#